data_AF-A0A7S3Q630-F1
#
_entry.id   AF-A0A7S3Q630-F1
#
_cell.length_a   1.000
_cell.length_b   1.000
_cell.length_c   1.000
_cell.angle_alpha   90.00
_cell.angle_beta   90.00
_cell.angle_gamma   90.00
#
_symmetry.space_group_name_H-M   'P 1'
#
loop_
_entity.id
_entity.type
_entity.pdbx_description
1 polymer ?
#
loop_
_entity_poly.entity_id
_entity_poly.type
_entity_poly.pdbx_seq_one_letter_code
_entity_poly.pdbx_strand_id
1 'polypeptide(L)'
;DADTDADADADSKNDKDESSGLSFVIVVPKCSMKKTNNLVDTFAAKSFKKMLGSPHFSKHIVLSKSAHGYIEASQHLRPTRYKESQYDTSIIILQSKGAKVKNHLIGESFEIKIREAFASRHLLELSERREKSSSVSTGTVTKDPIV
;
A
#
# COMPACT_ATOMS: atom_id res chain seq x y z
N ASP A 1 5.66 5.60 -71.41
CA ASP A 1 5.43 7.02 -71.06
C ASP A 1 4.04 7.15 -70.46
N ALA A 2 3.80 7.56 -69.23
CA ALA A 2 4.64 7.84 -68.09
C ALA A 2 3.78 7.66 -66.82
N ASP A 3 4.48 7.54 -65.70
CA ASP A 3 4.07 7.19 -64.35
C ASP A 3 2.90 7.99 -63.77
N THR A 4 2.11 7.33 -62.91
CA THR A 4 1.15 7.98 -62.02
C THR A 4 1.57 7.65 -60.60
N ASP A 5 2.34 8.55 -60.00
CA ASP A 5 2.77 8.48 -58.61
C ASP A 5 1.57 8.75 -57.69
N ALA A 6 1.16 7.71 -56.97
CA ALA A 6 0.21 7.80 -55.87
C ALA A 6 0.99 8.00 -54.57
N ASP A 7 1.16 9.25 -54.17
CA ASP A 7 1.66 9.63 -52.83
C ASP A 7 0.62 9.20 -51.78
N ALA A 8 0.82 8.02 -51.22
CA ALA A 8 0.13 7.60 -50.01
C ALA A 8 0.82 8.24 -48.80
N ASP A 9 0.16 9.25 -48.22
CA ASP A 9 0.45 9.82 -46.90
C ASP A 9 0.44 8.73 -45.82
N ALA A 10 1.59 8.08 -45.62
CA ALA A 10 1.83 7.16 -44.53
C ALA A 10 2.53 7.87 -43.37
N ASP A 11 1.68 8.40 -42.49
CA ASP A 11 1.73 8.13 -41.06
C ASP A 11 3.10 8.19 -40.37
N SER A 12 3.40 9.37 -39.81
CA SER A 12 4.12 9.41 -38.54
C SER A 12 3.73 10.67 -37.79
N LYS A 13 2.51 10.68 -37.26
CA LYS A 13 2.20 11.55 -36.12
C LYS A 13 3.09 11.08 -34.98
N ASN A 14 4.17 11.85 -34.82
CA ASN A 14 5.15 11.78 -33.78
C ASN A 14 4.45 12.16 -32.46
N ASP A 15 3.64 11.25 -31.92
CA ASP A 15 3.09 11.37 -30.57
C ASP A 15 4.24 11.14 -29.58
N LYS A 16 5.08 12.19 -29.45
CA LYS A 16 5.75 12.52 -28.20
C LYS A 16 4.70 12.90 -27.17
N ASP A 17 3.73 12.03 -26.94
CA ASP A 17 2.97 12.06 -25.71
C ASP A 17 3.91 11.45 -24.68
N GLU A 18 4.78 12.29 -24.12
CA GLU A 18 5.31 12.11 -22.77
C GLU A 18 4.16 12.18 -21.75
N SER A 19 3.08 11.45 -22.03
CA SER A 19 1.87 11.29 -21.25
C SER A 19 2.34 11.01 -19.83
N SER A 20 2.08 11.99 -18.97
CA SER A 20 2.46 11.96 -17.56
C SER A 20 2.18 10.56 -16.99
N GLY A 21 3.21 9.89 -16.51
CA GLY A 21 3.06 8.55 -15.98
C GLY A 21 2.14 8.59 -14.76
N LEU A 22 1.01 7.87 -14.82
CA LEU A 22 0.05 7.79 -13.72
C LEU A 22 0.17 6.42 -13.05
N SER A 23 0.27 6.42 -11.72
CA SER A 23 0.31 5.20 -10.91
C SER A 23 -0.66 5.32 -9.74
N PHE A 24 -1.42 4.25 -9.50
CA PHE A 24 -2.26 4.10 -8.32
C PHE A 24 -1.74 2.92 -7.49
N VAL A 25 -1.60 3.15 -6.18
CA VAL A 25 -1.34 2.10 -5.19
C VAL A 25 -2.60 1.96 -4.35
N ILE A 26 -3.25 0.81 -4.47
CA ILE A 26 -4.51 0.52 -3.80
C ILE A 26 -4.21 -0.45 -2.66
N VAL A 27 -4.50 -0.02 -1.43
CA VAL A 27 -4.32 -0.81 -0.22
C VAL A 27 -5.69 -1.14 0.34
N VAL A 28 -6.08 -2.41 0.29
CA VAL A 28 -7.41 -2.87 0.72
C VAL A 28 -7.30 -4.19 1.45
N PRO A 29 -8.17 -4.48 2.44
CA PRO A 29 -8.31 -5.83 2.97
C PRO A 29 -8.51 -6.82 1.81
N LYS A 30 -7.84 -7.97 1.87
CA LYS A 30 -7.93 -9.00 0.84
C LYS A 30 -9.37 -9.50 0.79
N CYS A 31 -9.98 -9.37 -0.38
CA CYS A 31 -11.34 -9.83 -0.59
C CYS A 31 -11.37 -11.36 -0.63
N SER A 32 -12.31 -11.96 0.10
CA SER A 32 -12.60 -13.39 0.01
C SER A 32 -13.38 -13.66 -1.27
N MET A 33 -12.86 -14.53 -2.15
CA MET A 33 -13.55 -14.93 -3.38
C MET A 33 -14.60 -16.03 -3.15
N LYS A 34 -14.93 -16.34 -1.88
CA LYS A 34 -15.98 -17.31 -1.56
C LYS A 34 -17.35 -16.72 -1.90
N LYS A 35 -18.28 -17.55 -2.38
CA LYS A 35 -19.67 -17.11 -2.58
C LYS A 35 -20.27 -16.73 -1.23
N THR A 36 -20.71 -15.49 -1.11
CA THR A 36 -21.38 -14.94 0.07
C THR A 36 -22.72 -14.35 -0.34
N ASN A 37 -23.74 -14.51 0.49
CA ASN A 37 -25.04 -13.84 0.26
C ASN A 37 -25.01 -12.34 0.63
N ASN A 38 -23.87 -11.84 1.12
CA ASN A 38 -23.65 -10.44 1.44
C ASN A 38 -23.38 -9.64 0.16
N LEU A 39 -24.20 -8.61 -0.07
CA LEU A 39 -24.07 -7.70 -1.22
C LEU A 39 -22.74 -6.94 -1.22
N VAL A 40 -22.28 -6.50 -0.04
CA VAL A 40 -21.02 -5.74 0.09
C VAL A 40 -19.83 -6.58 -0.37
N ASP A 41 -19.76 -7.82 0.10
CA ASP A 41 -18.71 -8.78 -0.28
C ASP A 41 -18.76 -9.09 -1.78
N THR A 42 -19.96 -9.19 -2.35
CA THR A 42 -20.16 -9.40 -3.79
C THR A 42 -19.62 -8.22 -4.61
N PHE A 43 -19.94 -6.97 -4.22
CA PHE A 43 -19.42 -5.78 -4.90
C PHE A 43 -17.91 -5.64 -4.72
N ALA A 44 -17.39 -5.90 -3.52
CA ALA A 44 -15.96 -5.88 -3.24
C ALA A 44 -15.21 -6.90 -4.12
N ALA A 45 -15.70 -8.13 -4.20
CA ALA A 45 -15.10 -9.18 -5.03
C ALA A 45 -15.13 -8.82 -6.53
N LYS A 46 -16.25 -8.24 -7.00
CA LYS A 46 -16.38 -7.76 -8.38
C LYS A 46 -15.37 -6.65 -8.70
N SER A 47 -15.24 -5.66 -7.82
CA SER A 47 -14.28 -4.57 -7.97
C SER A 47 -12.84 -5.08 -7.92
N PHE A 48 -12.54 -5.98 -6.98
CA PHE A 48 -11.24 -6.62 -6.86
C PHE A 48 -10.85 -7.37 -8.14
N LYS A 49 -11.78 -8.19 -8.68
CA LYS A 49 -11.58 -8.90 -9.95
C LYS A 49 -11.36 -7.93 -11.12
N LYS A 50 -12.10 -6.82 -11.18
CA LYS A 50 -11.91 -5.78 -12.20
C LYS A 50 -10.53 -5.12 -12.12
N MET A 51 -10.02 -4.85 -10.92
CA MET A 51 -8.69 -4.27 -10.73
C MET A 51 -7.59 -5.22 -11.20
N LEU A 52 -7.68 -6.50 -10.84
CA LEU A 52 -6.69 -7.51 -11.25
C LEU A 52 -6.75 -7.83 -12.76
N GLY A 53 -7.93 -7.73 -13.38
CA GLY A 53 -8.11 -7.93 -14.82
C GLY A 53 -7.90 -6.66 -15.67
N SER A 54 -7.52 -5.54 -15.07
CA SER A 54 -7.32 -4.28 -15.78
C SER A 54 -6.07 -4.32 -16.66
N PRO A 55 -6.05 -3.71 -17.87
CA PRO A 55 -4.84 -3.57 -18.67
C PRO A 55 -3.74 -2.74 -17.97
N HIS A 56 -4.14 -1.94 -16.98
CA HIS A 56 -3.23 -1.15 -16.15
C HIS A 56 -2.67 -1.94 -14.97
N PHE A 57 -3.15 -3.15 -14.72
CA PHE A 57 -2.59 -4.01 -13.68
C PHE A 57 -1.09 -4.21 -13.89
N SER A 58 -0.34 -4.10 -12.79
CA SER A 58 1.12 -4.17 -12.82
C SER A 58 1.66 -5.15 -11.77
N LYS A 59 1.14 -5.11 -10.53
CA LYS A 59 1.56 -6.01 -9.46
C LYS A 59 0.47 -6.15 -8.41
N HIS A 60 0.40 -7.32 -7.80
CA HIS A 60 -0.39 -7.59 -6.61
C HIS A 60 0.53 -8.21 -5.55
N ILE A 61 0.56 -7.61 -4.36
CA ILE A 61 1.29 -8.12 -3.19
C ILE A 61 0.26 -8.42 -2.12
N VAL A 62 0.34 -9.60 -1.52
CA VAL A 62 -0.47 -9.97 -0.36
C VAL A 62 0.40 -9.89 0.89
N LEU A 63 -0.01 -9.02 1.80
CA LEU A 63 0.50 -8.98 3.17
C LEU A 63 -0.37 -9.88 4.02
N SER A 64 0.19 -10.97 4.53
CA SER A 64 -0.54 -11.89 5.40
C SER A 64 -0.95 -11.19 6.69
N LYS A 65 -2.11 -11.59 7.25
CA LYS A 65 -2.49 -11.23 8.63
C LYS A 65 -1.31 -11.46 9.59
N SER A 66 -1.22 -10.65 10.64
CA SER A 66 -0.14 -10.68 11.63
C SER A 66 1.27 -10.30 11.16
N ALA A 67 1.58 -10.43 9.87
CA ALA A 67 2.88 -10.02 9.32
C ALA A 67 2.99 -8.50 9.09
N HIS A 68 1.89 -7.76 9.19
CA HIS A 68 1.84 -6.32 9.00
C HIS A 68 0.96 -5.62 10.03
N GLY A 69 1.11 -4.30 10.14
CA GLY A 69 0.32 -3.47 11.03
C GLY A 69 -0.44 -2.35 10.32
N TYR A 70 -1.25 -1.64 11.09
CA TYR A 70 -1.92 -0.40 10.69
C TYR A 70 -1.88 0.61 11.83
N ILE A 71 -2.15 1.87 11.51
CA ILE A 71 -2.30 2.94 12.50
C ILE A 71 -3.78 3.07 12.86
N GLU A 72 -4.09 3.07 14.15
CA GLU A 72 -5.47 3.23 14.62
C GLU A 72 -5.98 4.66 14.33
N ALA A 73 -7.19 4.81 13.80
CA ALA A 73 -7.75 6.13 13.49
C ALA A 73 -7.91 7.02 14.74
N SER A 74 -8.23 6.40 15.88
CA SER A 74 -8.34 7.05 17.20
C SER A 74 -7.00 7.12 17.94
N GLN A 75 -5.86 7.03 17.24
CA GLN A 75 -4.52 7.05 17.86
C GLN A 75 -4.28 8.24 18.81
N HIS A 76 -4.95 9.37 18.59
CA HIS A 76 -4.86 10.56 19.42
C HIS A 76 -5.45 10.35 20.85
N LEU A 77 -6.31 9.35 21.04
CA LEU A 77 -6.89 8.98 22.33
C LEU A 77 -6.24 7.75 22.95
N ARG A 78 -5.35 7.08 22.22
CA ARG A 78 -4.83 5.77 22.60
C ARG A 78 -3.35 5.84 22.98
N PRO A 79 -2.94 5.11 24.02
CA PRO A 79 -1.54 4.95 24.37
C PRO A 79 -0.86 3.90 23.48
N THR A 80 -1.33 3.59 22.29
CA THR A 80 -0.53 2.91 21.26
C THR A 80 -1.08 3.37 19.91
N ARG A 81 -0.19 3.67 18.97
CA ARG A 81 -0.59 4.12 17.63
C ARG A 81 -0.70 2.95 16.67
N TYR A 82 0.21 1.99 16.80
CA TYR A 82 0.30 0.85 15.91
C TYR A 82 -0.54 -0.31 16.44
N LYS A 83 -1.22 -1.01 15.52
CA LYS A 83 -1.93 -2.26 15.75
C LYS A 83 -1.49 -3.30 14.74
N GLU A 84 -1.56 -4.56 15.14
CA GLU A 84 -1.34 -5.68 14.23
C GLU A 84 -2.61 -5.95 13.40
N SER A 85 -2.43 -6.17 12.10
CA SER A 85 -3.56 -6.44 11.21
C SER A 85 -4.11 -7.85 11.43
N GLN A 86 -5.44 -7.92 11.61
CA GLN A 86 -6.17 -9.19 11.79
C GLN A 86 -6.58 -9.83 10.46
N TYR A 87 -6.37 -9.15 9.34
CA TYR A 87 -6.78 -9.58 8.01
C TYR A 87 -5.59 -9.54 7.06
N ASP A 88 -5.61 -10.41 6.04
CA ASP A 88 -4.73 -10.25 4.90
C ASP A 88 -5.04 -8.91 4.20
N THR A 89 -4.02 -8.21 3.73
CA THR A 89 -4.15 -6.96 2.97
C THR A 89 -3.58 -7.14 1.57
N SER A 90 -4.31 -6.69 0.57
CA SER A 90 -3.88 -6.63 -0.82
C SER A 90 -3.36 -5.23 -1.15
N ILE A 91 -2.15 -5.19 -1.69
CA ILE A 91 -1.57 -4.01 -2.32
C ILE A 91 -1.59 -4.25 -3.83
N ILE A 92 -2.40 -3.47 -4.55
CA ILE A 92 -2.57 -3.57 -6.00
C ILE A 92 -2.00 -2.31 -6.64
N ILE A 93 -1.13 -2.50 -7.63
CA ILE A 93 -0.50 -1.41 -8.36
C ILE A 93 -1.05 -1.36 -9.77
N LEU A 94 -1.66 -0.23 -10.12
CA LEU A 94 -2.16 0.07 -11.46
C LEU A 94 -1.34 1.20 -12.07
N GLN A 95 -0.84 1.02 -13.29
CA GLN A 95 0.02 1.99 -13.96
C GLN A 95 -0.38 2.19 -15.41
N SER A 96 -0.33 3.45 -15.87
CA SER A 96 -0.39 3.78 -17.29
C SER A 96 0.87 3.27 -18.00
N LYS A 97 0.81 3.18 -19.34
CA LYS A 97 1.95 2.74 -20.16
C LYS A 97 3.19 3.60 -19.91
N GLY A 98 3.03 4.92 -19.86
CA GLY A 98 4.13 5.86 -19.56
C GLY A 98 4.73 5.65 -18.17
N ALA A 99 3.90 5.35 -17.17
CA ALA A 99 4.39 5.02 -15.82
C ALA A 99 5.18 3.72 -15.77
N LYS A 100 4.76 2.67 -16.49
CA LYS A 100 5.49 1.39 -16.53
C LYS A 100 6.91 1.55 -17.10
N VAL A 101 7.05 2.38 -18.14
CA VAL A 101 8.35 2.64 -18.79
C VAL A 101 9.24 3.50 -17.88
N LYS A 102 8.71 4.59 -17.31
CA LYS A 102 9.48 5.50 -16.44
C LYS A 102 9.85 4.86 -15.11
N ASN A 103 8.92 4.12 -14.52
CA ASN A 103 9.07 3.51 -13.19
C ASN A 103 9.27 2.01 -13.33
N HIS A 104 10.53 1.58 -13.53
CA HIS A 104 10.96 0.19 -13.33
C HIS A 104 10.91 -0.23 -11.84
N LEU A 105 10.05 0.41 -11.05
CA LEU A 105 9.95 0.25 -9.60
C LEU A 105 9.49 -1.15 -9.21
N ILE A 106 8.80 -1.88 -10.08
CA ILE A 106 8.16 -3.14 -9.73
C ILE A 106 9.13 -4.33 -9.98
N GLY A 107 10.20 -4.39 -9.18
CA GLY A 107 11.09 -5.54 -9.08
C GLY A 107 10.93 -6.31 -7.76
N GLU A 108 11.70 -7.38 -7.55
CA GLU A 108 11.71 -8.13 -6.28
C GLU A 108 12.08 -7.25 -5.08
N SER A 109 13.06 -6.37 -5.26
CA SER A 109 13.50 -5.42 -4.21
C SER A 109 12.39 -4.48 -3.75
N PHE A 110 11.40 -4.20 -4.60
CA PHE A 110 10.26 -3.37 -4.24
C PHE A 110 9.27 -4.12 -3.35
N GLU A 111 8.98 -5.39 -3.66
CA GLU A 111 8.11 -6.19 -2.79
C GLU A 111 8.71 -6.37 -1.40
N ILE A 112 10.03 -6.60 -1.31
CA ILE A 112 10.76 -6.68 -0.03
C ILE A 112 10.60 -5.37 0.75
N LYS A 113 10.87 -4.21 0.13
CA LYS A 113 10.75 -2.89 0.77
C LYS A 113 9.31 -2.60 1.23
N ILE A 114 8.31 -3.00 0.45
CA ILE A 114 6.91 -2.87 0.86
C ILE A 114 6.62 -3.73 2.08
N ARG A 115 7.04 -5.00 2.09
CA ARG A 115 6.82 -5.88 3.25
C ARG A 115 7.50 -5.35 4.51
N GLU A 116 8.73 -4.86 4.39
CA GLU A 116 9.47 -4.24 5.48
C GLU A 116 8.77 -2.96 5.99
N ALA A 117 8.33 -2.08 5.09
CA ALA A 117 7.65 -0.84 5.46
C ALA A 117 6.32 -1.09 6.19
N PHE A 118 5.61 -2.16 5.86
CA PHE A 118 4.35 -2.54 6.48
C PHE A 118 4.51 -3.46 7.71
N ALA A 119 5.72 -3.93 8.01
CA ALA A 119 5.97 -4.79 9.16
C ALA A 119 5.47 -4.14 10.46
N SER A 120 4.77 -4.92 11.29
CA SER A 120 4.14 -4.40 12.51
C SER A 120 5.18 -3.85 13.49
N ARG A 121 4.98 -2.59 13.91
CA ARG A 121 5.81 -1.93 14.95
C ARG A 121 5.16 -1.97 16.34
N HIS A 122 4.07 -2.73 16.50
CA HIS A 122 3.27 -2.75 17.72
C HIS A 122 4.08 -3.20 18.95
N LEU A 123 4.83 -4.30 18.83
CA LEU A 123 5.62 -4.84 19.93
C LEU A 123 6.77 -3.90 20.35
N LEU A 124 7.39 -3.23 19.39
CA LEU A 124 8.46 -2.26 19.62
C LEU A 124 7.93 -1.02 20.37
N GLU A 125 6.75 -0.51 20.00
CA GLU A 125 6.12 0.59 20.73
C GLU A 125 5.76 0.19 22.18
N LEU A 126 5.32 -1.06 22.39
CA LEU A 126 5.00 -1.57 23.73
C LEU A 126 6.25 -1.72 24.62
N SER A 127 7.38 -2.21 24.08
CA SER A 127 8.63 -2.35 24.84
C SER A 127 9.19 -1.00 25.25
N GLU A 128 9.25 -0.03 24.33
CA GLU A 128 9.73 1.33 24.62
C GLU A 128 8.93 2.01 25.73
N ARG A 129 7.62 1.75 25.79
CA ARG A 129 6.75 2.29 26.84
C ARG A 129 6.99 1.64 28.19
N ARG A 130 7.19 0.31 28.23
CA ARG A 130 7.51 -0.40 29.47
C ARG A 130 8.81 0.13 30.07
N GLU A 131 9.83 0.30 29.25
CA GLU A 131 11.12 0.86 29.67
C GLU A 131 10.97 2.28 30.24
N LYS A 132 10.26 3.17 29.53
CA LYS A 132 9.97 4.53 30.01
C LYS A 132 9.16 4.57 31.30
N SER A 133 8.23 3.63 31.50
CA SER A 133 7.47 3.56 32.76
C SER A 133 8.31 3.04 33.93
N SER A 134 9.28 2.16 33.67
CA SER A 134 10.15 1.59 34.71
C SER A 134 11.26 2.54 35.19
N SER A 135 11.70 3.50 34.35
CA SER A 135 12.72 4.49 34.73
C SER A 135 12.16 5.69 35.51
N VAL A 136 10.84 5.85 35.57
CA VAL A 136 10.17 6.95 36.28
C VAL A 136 9.88 6.59 37.75
N SER A 137 9.87 5.30 38.13
CA SER A 137 9.51 4.88 39.50
C SER A 137 10.65 4.96 40.54
N THR A 138 11.85 5.44 40.17
CA THR A 138 12.99 5.59 41.09
C THR A 138 13.27 7.03 41.54
N GLY A 139 12.34 7.97 41.27
CA GLY A 139 12.39 9.32 41.82
C GLY A 139 12.10 9.32 43.32
N THR A 140 13.15 9.43 44.12
CA THR A 140 13.14 9.61 45.59
C THR A 140 12.20 10.74 46.01
N VAL A 141 11.20 10.40 46.84
CA VAL A 141 10.41 11.38 47.60
C VAL A 141 11.30 11.94 48.71
N THR A 142 11.98 13.04 48.48
CA THR A 142 12.54 13.86 49.56
C THR A 142 11.36 14.56 50.24
N LYS A 143 10.97 14.07 51.43
CA LYS A 143 10.13 14.81 52.35
C LYS A 143 10.96 15.98 52.89
N ASP A 144 10.63 17.20 52.47
CA ASP A 144 11.14 18.39 53.13
C ASP A 144 10.58 18.44 54.57
N PRO A 145 11.44 18.60 55.60
CA PRO A 145 10.96 18.81 56.95
C PRO A 145 10.36 20.22 57.06
N ILE A 146 9.10 20.28 57.48
CA ILE A 146 8.41 21.51 57.86
C ILE A 146 9.14 22.07 59.09
N VAL A 147 9.63 23.31 58.99
CA VAL A 147 10.06 24.15 60.12
C VAL A 147 8.97 25.16 60.39
#